data_AF-E3D069-F1
#
_entry.id   AF-E3D069-F1
#
_cell.length_a   1.000
_cell.length_b   1.000
_cell.length_c   1.000
_cell.angle_alpha   90.00
_cell.angle_beta   90.00
_cell.angle_gamma   90.00
#
_symmetry.space_group_name_H-M   'P 1'
#
loop_
_entity.id
_entity.type
_entity.pdbx_description
1 polymer ?
#
loop_
_entity_poly.entity_id
_entity_poly.type
_entity_poly.pdbx_seq_one_letter_code
_entity_poly.pdbx_strand_id
1 'polypeptide(L)'
;MRKAFVVLGLLVTALVTSCTVALAAPKFHIGIATLTVSQAEDTLRGAERMLKEYGDVAKGGMIKHVTMPDNFMSEMETTISQIVSFADDPLMKVVVVDDAIPGTTEAFRRIKEKRKDILCFAGEPQEDPGVITTAADFAIGVDNIARGYLIIHTAKKLGAKTFVHISFPRHMSYELLSRRRSIMEAACKDLGLKFAFETAPDPTSDVGVAGAQQFILEKVPAWVQKYGKATAFFCTNDAQTEPLLKQVAAQGALFVEPDLPSPLMGYPGAFGIDLSKEKGNWPAILKKVEGAVIKAGGKGNMGTWAYSYGWSTVCALTEYGKRITEKKAKLGNLKDLWSCYAKYTPGAQWNGAFYTDSNTGVKMKNFVLVYQDTYVFGRGYMKATDVKVPEKFFKIKK
;
A
#
# COMPACT_ATOMS: atom_id res chain seq x y z
N MET A 1 28.14 -87.23 -0.42
CA MET A 1 29.12 -86.42 0.34
C MET A 1 29.08 -84.98 -0.18
N ARG A 2 29.01 -84.05 0.78
CA ARG A 2 29.00 -82.57 0.73
C ARG A 2 29.64 -81.85 -0.48
N LYS A 3 29.03 -80.68 -0.81
CA LYS A 3 29.59 -79.32 -1.05
C LYS A 3 28.90 -78.68 -2.28
N ALA A 4 27.87 -77.82 -2.17
CA ALA A 4 27.85 -76.41 -1.74
C ALA A 4 28.81 -75.50 -2.53
N PHE A 5 28.28 -74.60 -3.38
CA PHE A 5 28.77 -73.26 -3.77
C PHE A 5 27.72 -72.63 -4.73
N VAL A 6 26.71 -71.92 -4.20
CA VAL A 6 26.63 -70.45 -4.05
C VAL A 6 26.61 -69.70 -5.39
N VAL A 7 25.40 -69.28 -5.78
CA VAL A 7 25.08 -68.38 -6.90
C VAL A 7 25.51 -66.96 -6.53
N LEU A 8 26.38 -66.35 -7.34
CA LEU A 8 26.82 -64.97 -7.23
C LEU A 8 25.75 -64.06 -7.86
N GLY A 9 24.86 -63.50 -7.04
CA GLY A 9 23.92 -62.46 -7.44
C GLY A 9 24.61 -61.10 -7.47
N LEU A 10 24.60 -60.44 -8.63
CA LEU A 10 24.96 -59.04 -8.80
C LEU A 10 24.03 -58.15 -7.96
N LEU A 11 24.58 -57.55 -6.90
CA LEU A 11 23.97 -56.46 -6.15
C LEU A 11 24.68 -55.16 -6.56
N VAL A 12 24.15 -54.50 -7.59
CA VAL A 12 24.49 -53.12 -7.93
C VAL A 12 23.71 -52.23 -6.96
N THR A 13 24.31 -51.88 -5.82
CA THR A 13 23.83 -50.81 -4.96
C THR A 13 24.11 -49.47 -5.64
N ALA A 14 23.09 -48.93 -6.29
CA ALA A 14 23.09 -47.55 -6.77
C ALA A 14 23.06 -46.62 -5.54
N LEU A 15 24.24 -46.14 -5.14
CA LEU A 15 24.38 -45.09 -4.14
C LEU A 15 23.92 -43.78 -4.77
N VAL A 16 22.63 -43.49 -4.72
CA VAL A 16 22.09 -42.17 -5.03
C VAL A 16 22.47 -41.27 -3.85
N THR A 17 23.69 -40.73 -3.86
CA THR A 17 24.05 -39.59 -3.04
C THR A 17 23.27 -38.39 -3.56
N SER A 18 22.10 -38.18 -2.95
CA SER A 18 21.39 -36.91 -3.00
C SER A 18 22.32 -35.82 -2.49
N CYS A 19 22.97 -35.12 -3.43
CA CYS A 19 23.56 -33.82 -3.18
C CYS A 19 22.42 -32.87 -2.81
N THR A 20 22.01 -32.90 -1.55
CA THR A 20 21.34 -31.77 -0.93
C THR A 20 22.37 -30.65 -0.92
N VAL A 21 22.25 -29.71 -1.85
CA VAL A 21 22.93 -28.43 -1.72
C VAL A 21 22.39 -27.83 -0.43
N ALA A 22 23.14 -27.98 0.66
CA ALA A 22 22.85 -27.32 1.91
C ALA A 22 22.99 -25.81 1.64
N LEU A 23 21.86 -25.18 1.31
CA LEU A 23 21.75 -23.73 1.29
C LEU A 23 22.16 -23.25 2.68
N ALA A 24 23.29 -22.55 2.74
CA ALA A 24 23.78 -22.01 4.00
C ALA A 24 22.67 -21.19 4.67
N ALA A 25 22.44 -21.42 5.96
CA ALA A 25 21.43 -20.70 6.72
C ALA A 25 21.60 -19.17 6.56
N PRO A 26 20.49 -18.41 6.49
CA PRO A 26 20.56 -16.95 6.35
C PRO A 26 21.40 -16.33 7.47
N LYS A 27 22.20 -15.32 7.11
CA LYS A 27 23.06 -14.62 8.08
C LYS A 27 22.29 -13.69 9.02
N PHE A 28 21.03 -13.40 8.70
CA PHE A 28 20.14 -12.54 9.46
C PHE A 28 18.68 -12.85 9.10
N HIS A 29 17.75 -12.41 9.95
CA HIS A 29 16.31 -12.49 9.75
C HIS A 29 15.68 -11.11 9.58
N ILE A 30 14.50 -11.11 8.95
CA ILE A 30 13.64 -9.94 8.76
C ILE A 30 12.25 -10.26 9.31
N GLY A 31 11.79 -9.44 10.25
CA GLY A 31 10.45 -9.45 10.79
C GLY A 31 9.52 -8.65 9.91
N ILE A 32 8.34 -9.18 9.62
CA ILE A 32 7.26 -8.46 8.93
C ILE A 32 6.02 -8.55 9.82
N ALA A 33 5.45 -7.40 10.21
CA ALA A 33 4.13 -7.31 10.79
C ALA A 33 3.18 -6.65 9.80
N THR A 34 2.02 -7.26 9.59
CA THR A 34 0.94 -6.73 8.76
C THR A 34 -0.37 -6.84 9.52
N LEU A 35 -1.44 -6.23 9.00
CA LEU A 35 -2.78 -6.60 9.42
C LEU A 35 -3.18 -7.98 8.85
N THR A 36 -4.32 -8.48 9.30
CA THR A 36 -4.93 -9.72 8.80
C THR A 36 -5.59 -9.52 7.42
N VAL A 37 -6.03 -10.63 6.80
CA VAL A 37 -6.73 -10.59 5.51
C VAL A 37 -8.02 -9.76 5.56
N SER A 38 -8.73 -9.79 6.68
CA SER A 38 -10.00 -9.07 6.88
C SER A 38 -9.83 -7.56 6.95
N GLN A 39 -8.65 -7.08 7.37
CA GLN A 39 -8.36 -5.66 7.50
C GLN A 39 -7.58 -5.10 6.30
N ALA A 40 -6.54 -5.81 5.85
CA ALA A 40 -5.71 -5.39 4.72
C ALA A 40 -5.10 -6.61 4.01
N GLU A 41 -5.87 -7.24 3.11
CA GLU A 41 -5.39 -8.40 2.34
C GLU A 41 -4.07 -8.09 1.62
N ASP A 42 -3.94 -6.90 1.03
CA ASP A 42 -2.78 -6.53 0.20
C ASP A 42 -1.45 -6.59 0.96
N THR A 43 -1.38 -6.07 2.19
CA THR A 43 -0.15 -6.07 2.98
C THR A 43 0.23 -7.49 3.41
N LEU A 44 -0.75 -8.29 3.84
CA LEU A 44 -0.54 -9.70 4.15
C LEU A 44 -0.04 -10.49 2.92
N ARG A 45 -0.63 -10.27 1.73
CA ARG A 45 -0.14 -10.89 0.47
C ARG A 45 1.29 -10.43 0.14
N GLY A 46 1.69 -9.23 0.57
CA GLY A 46 3.07 -8.76 0.50
C GLY A 46 4.01 -9.60 1.36
N ALA A 47 3.61 -9.89 2.60
CA ALA A 47 4.36 -10.76 3.49
C ALA A 47 4.47 -12.21 2.95
N GLU A 48 3.39 -12.77 2.43
CA GLU A 48 3.38 -14.08 1.76
C GLU A 48 4.34 -14.12 0.55
N ARG A 49 4.38 -13.03 -0.23
CA ARG A 49 5.32 -12.89 -1.34
C ARG A 49 6.77 -12.92 -0.86
N MET A 50 7.08 -12.30 0.29
CA MET A 50 8.42 -12.32 0.89
C MET A 50 8.78 -13.67 1.48
N LEU A 51 7.86 -14.33 2.17
CA LEU A 51 8.01 -15.72 2.62
C LEU A 51 8.31 -16.66 1.45
N LYS A 52 7.63 -16.48 0.31
CA LYS A 52 7.87 -17.30 -0.89
C LYS A 52 9.26 -17.11 -1.48
N GLU A 53 9.81 -15.90 -1.49
CA GLU A 53 11.13 -15.62 -2.09
C GLU A 53 12.29 -15.89 -1.16
N TYR A 54 12.13 -15.61 0.14
CA TYR A 54 13.22 -15.66 1.11
C TYR A 54 13.07 -16.75 2.17
N GLY A 55 11.97 -17.50 2.14
CA GLY A 55 11.70 -18.60 3.06
C GLY A 55 11.29 -18.13 4.45
N ASP A 56 10.57 -18.99 5.15
CA ASP A 56 10.17 -18.83 6.55
C ASP A 56 11.32 -19.21 7.49
N VAL A 57 11.60 -18.39 8.51
CA VAL A 57 12.59 -18.68 9.57
C VAL A 57 12.36 -20.06 10.20
N ALA A 58 11.11 -20.46 10.43
CA ALA A 58 10.78 -21.78 10.98
C ALA A 58 11.21 -22.95 10.06
N LYS A 59 11.50 -22.66 8.78
CA LYS A 59 11.95 -23.61 7.75
C LYS A 59 13.38 -23.31 7.27
N GLY A 60 14.15 -22.54 8.05
CA GLY A 60 15.53 -22.14 7.73
C GLY A 60 15.66 -21.00 6.71
N GLY A 61 14.57 -20.27 6.45
CA GLY A 61 14.55 -19.05 5.64
C GLY A 61 14.80 -17.77 6.44
N MET A 62 14.54 -16.62 5.82
CA MET A 62 14.91 -15.30 6.36
C MET A 62 13.73 -14.53 7.00
N ILE A 63 12.49 -14.87 6.65
CA ILE A 63 11.31 -14.07 7.00
C ILE A 63 10.58 -14.67 8.20
N LYS A 64 10.31 -13.83 9.21
CA LYS A 64 9.36 -14.12 10.28
C LYS A 64 8.17 -13.18 10.11
N HIS A 65 6.99 -13.72 9.82
CA HIS A 65 5.77 -12.92 9.66
C HIS A 65 4.86 -13.08 10.88
N VAL A 66 4.28 -11.97 11.34
CA VAL A 66 3.21 -11.94 12.34
C VAL A 66 2.08 -11.05 11.84
N THR A 67 0.87 -11.29 12.34
CA THR A 67 -0.29 -10.44 12.06
C THR A 67 -0.72 -9.71 13.33
N MET A 68 -0.96 -8.41 13.20
CA MET A 68 -1.57 -7.58 14.24
C MET A 68 -3.08 -7.86 14.33
N PRO A 69 -3.71 -7.78 15.53
CA PRO A 69 -5.11 -8.13 15.72
C PRO A 69 -6.06 -7.20 14.97
N ASP A 70 -7.21 -7.72 14.51
CA ASP A 70 -8.25 -6.94 13.84
C ASP A 70 -8.77 -5.78 14.70
N ASN A 71 -8.94 -6.02 16.01
CA ASN A 71 -9.41 -5.02 16.95
C ASN A 71 -8.24 -4.31 17.64
N PHE A 72 -7.20 -3.94 16.88
CA PHE A 72 -5.98 -3.32 17.39
C PHE A 72 -6.21 -2.05 18.22
N MET A 73 -7.30 -1.32 17.97
CA MET A 73 -7.68 -0.15 18.78
C MET A 73 -8.01 -0.52 20.23
N SER A 74 -8.56 -1.72 20.46
CA SER A 74 -8.84 -2.26 21.81
C SER A 74 -7.71 -3.17 22.32
N GLU A 75 -6.90 -3.72 21.41
CA GLU A 75 -5.85 -4.70 21.68
C GLU A 75 -4.43 -4.13 21.49
N MET A 76 -4.22 -2.89 21.95
CA MET A 76 -2.98 -2.15 21.71
C MET A 76 -1.75 -2.84 22.32
N GLU A 77 -1.81 -3.36 23.55
CA GLU A 77 -0.65 -4.05 24.15
C GLU A 77 -0.33 -5.38 23.45
N THR A 78 -1.34 -6.08 22.92
CA THR A 78 -1.14 -7.27 22.07
C THR A 78 -0.39 -6.89 20.80
N THR A 79 -0.82 -5.80 20.13
CA THR A 79 -0.14 -5.25 18.94
C THR A 79 1.32 -4.92 19.24
N ILE A 80 1.56 -4.17 20.32
CA ILE A 80 2.91 -3.79 20.75
C ILE A 80 3.77 -5.04 21.02
N SER A 81 3.24 -5.99 21.79
CA SER A 81 3.96 -7.21 22.18
C SER A 81 4.31 -8.09 20.98
N GLN A 82 3.42 -8.23 20.00
CA GLN A 82 3.69 -8.99 18.78
C GLN A 82 4.85 -8.39 17.99
N ILE A 83 4.87 -7.07 17.80
CA ILE A 83 5.98 -6.38 17.12
C ILE A 83 7.28 -6.51 17.94
N VAL A 84 7.23 -6.26 19.25
CA VAL A 84 8.42 -6.35 20.12
C VAL A 84 9.03 -7.74 20.15
N SER A 85 8.24 -8.79 19.96
CA SER A 85 8.72 -10.19 19.93
C SER A 85 9.75 -10.48 18.83
N PHE A 86 9.89 -9.60 17.82
CA PHE A 86 10.96 -9.72 16.84
C PHE A 86 12.35 -9.51 17.45
N ALA A 87 12.47 -8.67 18.49
CA ALA A 87 13.75 -8.40 19.13
C ALA A 87 14.32 -9.60 19.91
N ASP A 88 13.47 -10.58 20.22
CA ASP A 88 13.87 -11.79 20.94
C ASP A 88 14.64 -12.78 20.02
N ASP A 89 14.57 -12.59 18.70
CA ASP A 89 15.37 -13.33 17.74
C ASP A 89 16.78 -12.74 17.61
N PRO A 90 17.85 -13.49 17.95
CA PRO A 90 19.22 -12.99 17.94
C PRO A 90 19.71 -12.62 16.52
N LEU A 91 19.14 -13.23 15.48
CA LEU A 91 19.50 -12.98 14.08
C LEU A 91 18.66 -11.87 13.44
N MET A 92 17.65 -11.34 14.15
CA MET A 92 16.85 -10.23 13.64
C MET A 92 17.71 -9.00 13.37
N LYS A 93 17.58 -8.44 12.15
CA LYS A 93 18.26 -7.19 11.74
C LYS A 93 17.33 -6.14 11.15
N VAL A 94 16.12 -6.53 10.73
CA VAL A 94 15.14 -5.61 10.15
C VAL A 94 13.76 -6.01 10.66
N VAL A 95 12.94 -5.04 11.03
CA VAL A 95 11.52 -5.18 11.31
C VAL A 95 10.77 -4.20 10.41
N VAL A 96 9.88 -4.73 9.59
CA VAL A 96 8.95 -3.97 8.75
C VAL A 96 7.56 -4.12 9.37
N VAL A 97 6.91 -2.99 9.67
CA VAL A 97 5.49 -2.96 10.07
C VAL A 97 4.77 -2.16 8.99
N ASP A 98 3.88 -2.79 8.23
CA ASP A 98 3.05 -2.09 7.24
C ASP A 98 1.60 -2.05 7.70
N ASP A 99 0.88 -1.01 7.30
CA ASP A 99 -0.25 -0.47 8.05
C ASP A 99 0.17 -0.20 9.50
N ALA A 100 1.23 0.59 9.70
CA ALA A 100 1.80 0.91 11.01
C ALA A 100 0.80 1.68 11.91
N ILE A 101 -0.12 0.91 12.50
CA ILE A 101 -1.21 1.31 13.38
C ILE A 101 -0.71 1.89 14.70
N PRO A 102 -1.57 2.61 15.45
CA PRO A 102 -1.21 3.16 16.76
C PRO A 102 -0.59 2.12 17.70
N GLY A 103 0.51 2.50 18.36
CA GLY A 103 1.34 1.60 19.17
C GLY A 103 2.63 1.14 18.47
N THR A 104 2.75 1.33 17.16
CA THR A 104 3.97 0.98 16.42
C THR A 104 5.19 1.77 16.91
N THR A 105 5.03 3.08 17.20
CA THR A 105 6.10 3.91 17.75
C THR A 105 6.64 3.35 19.07
N GLU A 106 5.74 2.98 19.98
CA GLU A 106 6.10 2.39 21.27
C GLU A 106 6.77 1.02 21.11
N ALA A 107 6.27 0.19 20.19
CA ALA A 107 6.88 -1.10 19.87
C ALA A 107 8.32 -0.93 19.34
N PHE A 108 8.55 0.01 18.42
CA PHE A 108 9.88 0.33 17.92
C PHE A 108 10.80 0.85 19.02
N ARG A 109 10.31 1.74 19.90
CA ARG A 109 11.08 2.21 21.06
C ARG A 109 11.55 1.04 21.93
N ARG A 110 10.65 0.11 22.29
CA ARG A 110 10.97 -1.09 23.08
C ARG A 110 11.93 -2.06 22.34
N ILE A 111 11.80 -2.22 21.02
CA ILE A 111 12.78 -2.96 20.21
C ILE A 111 14.15 -2.31 20.32
N LYS A 112 14.24 -0.99 20.15
CA LYS A 112 15.52 -0.25 20.18
C LYS A 112 16.19 -0.25 21.55
N GLU A 113 15.41 -0.29 22.63
CA GLU A 113 15.94 -0.49 23.98
C GLU A 113 16.63 -1.84 24.14
N LYS A 114 16.00 -2.91 23.63
CA LYS A 114 16.58 -4.27 23.66
C LYS A 114 17.73 -4.44 22.67
N ARG A 115 17.57 -3.93 21.45
CA ARG A 115 18.37 -4.23 20.25
C ARG A 115 18.47 -3.02 19.33
N LYS A 116 19.46 -2.15 19.60
CA LYS A 116 19.73 -0.94 18.78
C LYS A 116 20.15 -1.24 17.33
N ASP A 117 20.60 -2.47 17.06
CA ASP A 117 21.11 -2.91 15.76
C ASP A 117 20.00 -3.36 14.78
N ILE A 118 18.75 -3.47 15.21
CA ILE A 118 17.61 -3.80 14.36
C ILE A 118 17.12 -2.53 13.65
N LEU A 119 17.00 -2.54 12.33
CA LEU A 119 16.35 -1.48 11.57
C LEU A 119 14.83 -1.61 11.68
N CYS A 120 14.13 -0.56 12.10
CA CYS A 120 12.68 -0.50 12.26
C CYS A 120 12.07 0.38 11.17
N PHE A 121 11.31 -0.22 10.26
CA PHE A 121 10.66 0.45 9.14
C PHE A 121 9.14 0.43 9.27
N ALA A 122 8.51 1.61 9.16
CA ALA A 122 7.07 1.77 9.16
C ALA A 122 6.55 2.02 7.72
N GLY A 123 5.65 1.17 7.23
CA GLY A 123 4.85 1.40 6.03
C GLY A 123 3.45 1.88 6.43
N GLU A 124 2.96 2.88 5.70
CA GLU A 124 1.70 3.59 5.96
C GLU A 124 1.42 3.87 7.45
N PRO A 125 2.24 4.72 8.12
CA PRO A 125 2.01 5.09 9.51
C PRO A 125 0.65 5.77 9.72
N GLN A 126 -0.08 5.32 10.73
CA GLN A 126 -1.33 5.95 11.17
C GLN A 126 -1.13 6.92 12.35
N GLU A 127 0.05 6.89 12.96
CA GLU A 127 0.50 7.91 13.92
C GLU A 127 1.07 9.14 13.19
N ASP A 128 1.09 10.29 13.87
CA ASP A 128 1.64 11.53 13.31
C ASP A 128 3.09 11.34 12.82
N PRO A 129 3.48 11.91 11.65
CA PRO A 129 4.84 11.79 11.13
C PRO A 129 5.93 12.18 12.14
N GLY A 130 5.70 13.21 12.96
CA GLY A 130 6.62 13.66 13.99
C GLY A 130 6.71 12.72 15.20
N VAL A 131 5.74 11.83 15.40
CA VAL A 131 5.74 10.82 16.47
C VAL A 131 6.45 9.56 16.00
N ILE A 132 6.03 8.96 14.88
CA ILE A 132 6.59 7.69 14.39
C ILE A 132 8.09 7.79 14.07
N THR A 133 8.53 8.95 13.57
CA THR A 133 9.94 9.19 13.21
C THR A 133 10.87 9.35 14.40
N THR A 134 10.36 9.41 15.64
CA THR A 134 11.19 9.40 16.85
C THR A 134 11.79 8.02 17.14
N ALA A 135 11.14 6.95 16.67
CA ALA A 135 11.55 5.57 16.93
C ALA A 135 11.87 4.77 15.65
N ALA A 136 11.23 5.09 14.53
CA ALA A 136 11.49 4.44 13.24
C ALA A 136 12.79 4.95 12.60
N ASP A 137 13.62 4.03 12.09
CA ASP A 137 14.77 4.39 11.25
C ASP A 137 14.31 4.89 9.87
N PHE A 138 13.14 4.43 9.42
CA PHE A 138 12.53 4.85 8.17
C PHE A 138 11.01 4.67 8.21
N ALA A 139 10.29 5.63 7.64
CA ALA A 139 8.85 5.58 7.46
C ALA A 139 8.49 5.93 6.01
N ILE A 140 7.49 5.24 5.45
CA ILE A 140 6.94 5.51 4.12
C ILE A 140 5.43 5.65 4.22
N GLY A 141 4.88 6.75 3.71
CA GLY A 141 3.44 6.95 3.54
C GLY A 141 3.08 7.23 2.09
N VAL A 142 1.79 7.08 1.76
CA VAL A 142 1.27 7.49 0.46
C VAL A 142 1.37 9.01 0.32
N ASP A 143 1.79 9.51 -0.85
CA ASP A 143 2.05 10.95 -1.05
C ASP A 143 0.77 11.77 -1.19
N ASN A 144 0.10 11.99 -0.07
CA ASN A 144 -1.09 12.82 0.02
C ASN A 144 -0.83 14.28 -0.41
N ILE A 145 0.42 14.74 -0.44
CA ILE A 145 0.75 16.12 -0.79
C ILE A 145 0.84 16.28 -2.31
N ALA A 146 1.73 15.53 -2.97
CA ALA A 146 1.86 15.58 -4.43
C ALA A 146 0.59 15.09 -5.13
N ARG A 147 -0.04 14.02 -4.62
CA ARG A 147 -1.29 13.47 -5.17
C ARG A 147 -2.43 14.48 -5.14
N GLY A 148 -2.44 15.42 -4.19
CA GLY A 148 -3.41 16.51 -4.17
C GLY A 148 -3.45 17.31 -5.47
N TYR A 149 -2.29 17.53 -6.11
CA TYR A 149 -2.21 18.16 -7.43
C TYR A 149 -2.34 17.14 -8.57
N LEU A 150 -1.64 16.00 -8.48
CA LEU A 150 -1.57 15.02 -9.56
C LEU A 150 -2.93 14.41 -9.90
N ILE A 151 -3.78 14.15 -8.90
CA ILE A 151 -5.14 13.66 -9.11
C ILE A 151 -5.96 14.66 -9.92
N ILE A 152 -5.89 15.96 -9.60
CA ILE A 152 -6.63 17.00 -10.32
C ILE A 152 -6.09 17.18 -11.74
N HIS A 153 -4.76 17.16 -11.89
CA HIS A 153 -4.11 17.22 -13.19
C HIS A 153 -4.54 16.04 -14.09
N THR A 154 -4.59 14.82 -13.55
CA THR A 154 -5.07 13.65 -14.29
C THR A 154 -6.58 13.76 -14.55
N ALA A 155 -7.40 14.18 -13.59
CA ALA A 155 -8.84 14.42 -13.80
C ALA A 155 -9.09 15.38 -14.97
N LYS A 156 -8.32 16.47 -15.06
CA LYS A 156 -8.38 17.43 -16.18
C LYS A 156 -8.05 16.77 -17.52
N LYS A 157 -6.98 15.97 -17.58
CA LYS A 157 -6.59 15.21 -18.78
C LYS A 157 -7.67 14.23 -19.23
N LEU A 158 -8.44 13.67 -18.29
CA LEU A 158 -9.57 12.80 -18.60
C LEU A 158 -10.83 13.57 -19.04
N GLY A 159 -10.84 14.90 -18.92
CA GLY A 159 -11.93 15.76 -19.39
C GLY A 159 -12.82 16.30 -18.27
N ALA A 160 -12.46 16.14 -17.00
CA ALA A 160 -13.24 16.64 -15.88
C ALA A 160 -13.40 18.18 -15.94
N LYS A 161 -14.62 18.64 -15.65
CA LYS A 161 -15.02 20.04 -15.46
C LYS A 161 -15.27 20.35 -13.99
N THR A 162 -15.73 19.34 -13.24
CA THR A 162 -15.92 19.42 -11.79
C THR A 162 -15.13 18.30 -11.11
N PHE A 163 -14.60 18.58 -9.92
CA PHE A 163 -14.03 17.59 -9.02
C PHE A 163 -14.81 17.62 -7.70
N VAL A 164 -15.40 16.50 -7.32
CA VAL A 164 -16.16 16.32 -6.09
C VAL A 164 -15.32 15.53 -5.10
N HIS A 165 -14.92 16.18 -4.02
CA HIS A 165 -14.22 15.57 -2.90
C HIS A 165 -15.25 15.19 -1.81
N ILE A 166 -15.36 13.90 -1.53
CA ILE A 166 -16.30 13.33 -0.55
C ILE A 166 -15.55 12.97 0.73
N SER A 167 -15.95 13.54 1.86
CA SER A 167 -15.29 13.26 3.14
C SER A 167 -16.18 13.58 4.34
N PHE A 168 -15.60 13.52 5.55
CA PHE A 168 -16.26 13.74 6.83
C PHE A 168 -15.29 14.30 7.88
N PRO A 169 -15.79 14.87 9.00
CA PRO A 169 -14.97 15.63 9.95
C PRO A 169 -13.73 14.90 10.49
N ARG A 170 -13.83 13.59 10.79
CA ARG A 170 -12.70 12.81 11.30
C ARG A 170 -11.53 12.77 10.31
N HIS A 171 -11.76 12.42 9.04
CA HIS A 171 -10.67 12.43 8.05
C HIS A 171 -10.16 13.85 7.76
N MET A 172 -11.03 14.84 7.82
CA MET A 172 -10.62 16.25 7.73
C MET A 172 -9.91 16.77 8.99
N SER A 173 -9.82 15.97 10.06
CA SER A 173 -8.99 16.27 11.21
C SER A 173 -7.51 15.94 10.98
N TYR A 174 -7.22 14.93 10.14
CA TYR A 174 -5.86 14.43 9.87
C TYR A 174 -5.06 15.40 8.98
N GLU A 175 -3.80 15.68 9.33
CA GLU A 175 -2.97 16.67 8.62
C GLU A 175 -2.85 16.36 7.12
N LEU A 176 -2.36 15.16 6.78
CA LEU A 176 -2.07 14.81 5.39
C LEU A 176 -3.33 14.79 4.51
N LEU A 177 -4.46 14.29 5.03
CA LEU A 177 -5.71 14.19 4.26
C LEU A 177 -6.37 15.56 4.06
N SER A 178 -6.41 16.37 5.12
CA SER A 178 -7.00 17.71 5.05
C SER A 178 -6.16 18.64 4.17
N ARG A 179 -4.82 18.56 4.28
CA ARG A 179 -3.90 19.29 3.40
C ARG A 179 -4.03 18.85 1.95
N ARG A 180 -4.19 17.55 1.66
CA ARG A 180 -4.48 17.06 0.31
C ARG A 180 -5.75 17.70 -0.26
N ARG A 181 -6.82 17.79 0.53
CA ARG A 181 -8.07 18.44 0.12
C ARG A 181 -7.85 19.92 -0.21
N SER A 182 -7.11 20.65 0.61
CA SER A 182 -6.77 22.07 0.36
C SER A 182 -5.91 22.25 -0.90
N ILE A 183 -5.00 21.31 -1.17
CA ILE A 183 -4.22 21.27 -2.43
C ILE A 183 -5.12 20.97 -3.62
N MET A 184 -6.04 20.00 -3.53
CA MET A 184 -6.99 19.66 -4.59
C MET A 184 -7.88 20.85 -4.95
N GLU A 185 -8.39 21.57 -3.95
CA GLU A 185 -9.19 22.79 -4.16
C GLU A 185 -8.39 23.88 -4.87
N ALA A 186 -7.15 24.14 -4.42
CA ALA A 186 -6.27 25.10 -5.07
C ALA A 186 -5.89 24.67 -6.51
N ALA A 187 -5.63 23.38 -6.74
CA ALA A 187 -5.30 22.84 -8.05
C ALA A 187 -6.49 22.91 -9.01
N CYS A 188 -7.71 22.67 -8.53
CA CYS A 188 -8.93 22.88 -9.31
C CYS A 188 -9.05 24.33 -9.79
N LYS A 189 -8.83 25.29 -8.89
CA LYS A 189 -8.83 26.72 -9.25
C LYS A 189 -7.78 27.03 -10.32
N ASP A 190 -6.56 26.51 -10.16
CA ASP A 190 -5.43 26.78 -11.07
C ASP A 190 -5.62 26.14 -12.46
N LEU A 191 -6.20 24.94 -12.51
CA LEU A 191 -6.40 24.16 -13.74
C LEU A 191 -7.77 24.40 -14.41
N GLY A 192 -8.59 25.28 -13.84
CA GLY A 192 -9.91 25.63 -14.34
C GLY A 192 -10.92 24.49 -14.25
N LEU A 193 -11.03 23.86 -13.07
CA LEU A 193 -12.10 22.95 -12.69
C LEU A 193 -12.91 23.57 -11.54
N LYS A 194 -14.19 23.26 -11.48
CA LYS A 194 -15.01 23.54 -10.30
C LYS A 194 -14.64 22.53 -9.20
N PHE A 195 -14.32 23.02 -8.01
CA PHE A 195 -14.20 22.17 -6.82
C PHE A 195 -15.54 22.12 -6.08
N ALA A 196 -15.92 20.94 -5.58
CA ALA A 196 -17.05 20.76 -4.69
C ALA A 196 -16.63 19.84 -3.54
N PHE A 197 -17.00 20.22 -2.32
CA PHE A 197 -16.84 19.39 -1.14
C PHE A 197 -18.22 18.87 -0.74
N GLU A 198 -18.37 17.55 -0.70
CA GLU A 198 -19.61 16.90 -0.27
C GLU A 198 -19.33 16.10 1.01
N THR A 199 -20.19 16.28 2.01
CA THR A 199 -20.05 15.58 3.30
C THR A 199 -20.80 14.26 3.24
N ALA A 200 -20.12 13.17 3.59
CA ALA A 200 -20.70 11.85 3.76
C ALA A 200 -20.72 11.46 5.24
N PRO A 201 -21.55 10.49 5.67
CA PRO A 201 -21.48 9.96 7.02
C PRO A 201 -20.15 9.23 7.25
N ASP A 202 -19.62 9.33 8.47
CA ASP A 202 -18.47 8.56 8.91
C ASP A 202 -18.89 7.08 9.11
N PRO A 203 -18.26 6.11 8.43
CA PRO A 203 -18.61 4.69 8.59
C PRO A 203 -18.42 4.14 10.00
N THR A 204 -17.69 4.85 10.87
CA THR A 204 -17.48 4.48 12.28
C THR A 204 -18.49 5.12 13.23
N SER A 205 -19.42 5.94 12.72
CA SER A 205 -20.55 6.49 13.49
C SER A 205 -21.71 5.49 13.57
N ASP A 206 -22.80 5.87 14.25
CA ASP A 206 -24.01 5.06 14.39
C ASP A 206 -24.67 4.65 13.04
N VAL A 207 -24.34 5.35 11.96
CA VAL A 207 -24.78 5.01 10.60
C VAL A 207 -24.14 3.70 10.10
N GLY A 208 -22.95 3.39 10.60
CA GLY A 208 -22.17 2.21 10.23
C GLY A 208 -21.73 2.16 8.76
N VAL A 209 -20.99 1.11 8.41
CA VAL A 209 -20.51 0.85 7.04
C VAL A 209 -21.68 0.76 6.06
N ALA A 210 -22.72 0.01 6.39
CA ALA A 210 -23.87 -0.20 5.49
C ALA A 210 -24.60 1.12 5.16
N GLY A 211 -24.86 1.96 6.17
CA GLY A 211 -25.51 3.25 5.95
C GLY A 211 -24.62 4.22 5.17
N ALA A 212 -23.31 4.22 5.42
CA ALA A 212 -22.37 5.02 4.65
C ALA A 212 -22.28 4.60 3.19
N GLN A 213 -22.32 3.29 2.91
CA GLN A 213 -22.36 2.77 1.55
C GLN A 213 -23.67 3.14 0.83
N GLN A 214 -24.80 2.98 1.51
CA GLN A 214 -26.11 3.35 0.98
C GLN A 214 -26.18 4.84 0.63
N PHE A 215 -25.63 5.71 1.49
CA PHE A 215 -25.55 7.14 1.21
C PHE A 215 -24.81 7.44 -0.10
N ILE A 216 -23.68 6.79 -0.35
CA ILE A 216 -22.93 6.98 -1.61
C ILE A 216 -23.74 6.49 -2.82
N LEU A 217 -24.39 5.32 -2.71
CA LEU A 217 -25.26 4.79 -3.77
C LEU A 217 -26.37 5.77 -4.16
N GLU A 218 -26.95 6.47 -3.19
CA GLU A 218 -28.03 7.44 -3.41
C GLU A 218 -27.51 8.80 -3.91
N LYS A 219 -26.41 9.30 -3.35
CA LYS A 219 -25.96 10.67 -3.59
C LYS A 219 -25.17 10.86 -4.87
N VAL A 220 -24.39 9.87 -5.30
CA VAL A 220 -23.59 10.02 -6.53
C VAL A 220 -24.46 10.29 -7.76
N PRO A 221 -25.59 9.60 -8.01
CA PRO A 221 -26.52 9.97 -9.09
C PRO A 221 -27.02 11.41 -9.00
N ALA A 222 -27.42 11.86 -7.79
CA ALA A 222 -27.88 13.23 -7.57
C ALA A 222 -26.76 14.26 -7.81
N TRP A 223 -25.52 13.95 -7.41
CA TRP A 223 -24.37 14.80 -7.67
C TRP A 223 -23.99 14.84 -9.15
N VAL A 224 -24.14 13.74 -9.89
CA VAL A 224 -23.96 13.75 -11.36
C VAL A 224 -25.04 14.60 -12.03
N GLN A 225 -26.29 14.58 -11.56
CA GLN A 225 -27.33 15.49 -12.05
C GLN A 225 -26.98 16.96 -11.74
N LYS A 226 -26.43 17.25 -10.55
CA LYS A 226 -26.04 18.59 -10.10
C LYS A 226 -24.80 19.15 -10.81
N TYR A 227 -23.79 18.30 -11.07
CA TYR A 227 -22.46 18.73 -11.54
C TYR A 227 -22.13 18.31 -12.98
N GLY A 228 -22.92 17.41 -13.56
CA GLY A 228 -22.72 16.84 -14.89
C GLY A 228 -21.85 15.58 -14.91
N LYS A 229 -21.87 14.85 -16.03
CA LYS A 229 -21.08 13.62 -16.22
C LYS A 229 -19.58 13.85 -16.31
N ALA A 230 -19.14 15.04 -16.72
CA ALA A 230 -17.73 15.43 -16.70
C ALA A 230 -17.26 15.78 -15.27
N THR A 231 -17.63 14.97 -14.29
CA THR A 231 -17.30 15.14 -12.88
C THR A 231 -16.42 13.98 -12.43
N ALA A 232 -15.26 14.31 -11.87
CA ALA A 232 -14.42 13.34 -11.19
C ALA A 232 -14.80 13.28 -9.71
N PHE A 233 -14.93 12.07 -9.18
CA PHE A 233 -15.22 11.84 -7.78
C PHE A 233 -14.03 11.21 -7.07
N PHE A 234 -13.89 11.57 -5.80
CA PHE A 234 -12.89 11.03 -4.89
C PHE A 234 -13.50 10.95 -3.49
N CYS A 235 -13.37 9.81 -2.80
CA CYS A 235 -13.74 9.68 -1.39
C CYS A 235 -12.52 9.36 -0.53
N THR A 236 -12.49 9.88 0.69
CA THR A 236 -11.36 9.69 1.60
C THR A 236 -11.42 8.37 2.38
N ASN A 237 -12.43 7.52 2.18
CA ASN A 237 -12.61 6.31 2.97
C ASN A 237 -12.89 5.09 2.09
N ASP A 238 -12.23 3.99 2.42
CA ASP A 238 -12.23 2.76 1.65
C ASP A 238 -13.60 2.08 1.59
N ALA A 239 -14.37 2.09 2.68
CA ALA A 239 -15.71 1.50 2.72
C ALA A 239 -16.70 2.16 1.74
N GLN A 240 -16.45 3.43 1.39
CA GLN A 240 -17.23 4.21 0.44
C GLN A 240 -16.77 4.03 -1.01
N THR A 241 -15.59 3.44 -1.24
CA THR A 241 -15.00 3.33 -2.58
C THR A 241 -15.80 2.37 -3.46
N GLU A 242 -16.19 1.20 -2.96
CA GLU A 242 -16.98 0.23 -3.74
C GLU A 242 -18.30 0.82 -4.30
N PRO A 243 -19.20 1.38 -3.48
CA PRO A 243 -20.43 1.98 -4.00
C PRO A 243 -20.16 3.20 -4.90
N LEU A 244 -19.08 3.95 -4.64
CA LEU A 244 -18.68 5.06 -5.48
C LEU A 244 -18.28 4.57 -6.89
N LEU A 245 -17.43 3.56 -6.98
CA LEU A 245 -16.99 2.98 -8.26
C LEU A 245 -18.18 2.47 -9.08
N LYS A 246 -19.11 1.77 -8.42
CA LYS A 246 -20.34 1.28 -9.05
C LYS A 246 -21.17 2.41 -9.66
N GLN A 247 -21.37 3.49 -8.92
CA GLN A 247 -22.13 4.64 -9.41
C GLN A 247 -21.37 5.44 -10.47
N VAL A 248 -20.06 5.64 -10.32
CA VAL A 248 -19.25 6.32 -11.33
C VAL A 248 -19.37 5.63 -12.68
N ALA A 249 -19.25 4.30 -12.71
CA ALA A 249 -19.40 3.51 -13.92
C ALA A 249 -20.82 3.65 -14.50
N ALA A 250 -21.86 3.44 -13.67
CA ALA A 250 -23.26 3.49 -14.10
C ALA A 250 -23.68 4.88 -14.63
N GLN A 251 -23.17 5.96 -14.03
CA GLN A 251 -23.50 7.34 -14.40
C GLN A 251 -22.61 7.88 -15.54
N GLY A 252 -21.52 7.18 -15.88
CA GLY A 252 -20.53 7.64 -16.86
C GLY A 252 -19.70 8.82 -16.36
N ALA A 253 -19.46 8.90 -15.05
CA ALA A 253 -18.61 9.90 -14.41
C ALA A 253 -17.12 9.49 -14.45
N LEU A 254 -16.24 10.24 -13.77
CA LEU A 254 -14.81 9.94 -13.71
C LEU A 254 -14.37 9.56 -12.30
N PHE A 255 -13.35 8.69 -12.22
CA PHE A 255 -12.66 8.30 -11.00
C PHE A 255 -11.18 8.11 -11.33
N VAL A 256 -10.30 8.91 -10.73
CA VAL A 256 -8.87 8.89 -11.11
C VAL A 256 -8.14 7.75 -10.43
N GLU A 257 -8.24 7.67 -9.10
CA GLU A 257 -7.63 6.65 -8.27
C GLU A 257 -8.25 6.66 -6.86
N PRO A 258 -8.17 5.55 -6.10
CA PRO A 258 -8.63 5.47 -4.71
C PRO A 258 -7.77 6.30 -3.74
N ASP A 259 -8.24 6.44 -2.50
CA ASP A 259 -7.45 7.04 -1.41
C ASP A 259 -6.15 6.27 -1.14
N LEU A 260 -6.27 4.95 -0.96
CA LEU A 260 -5.17 3.98 -0.93
C LEU A 260 -5.21 3.14 -2.21
N PRO A 261 -4.40 3.48 -3.24
CA PRO A 261 -4.59 2.89 -4.56
C PRO A 261 -4.22 1.40 -4.62
N SER A 262 -5.18 0.60 -5.10
CA SER A 262 -5.02 -0.81 -5.39
C SER A 262 -6.07 -1.25 -6.41
N PRO A 263 -5.75 -2.18 -7.34
CA PRO A 263 -6.75 -2.87 -8.14
C PRO A 263 -7.75 -3.69 -7.31
N LEU A 264 -7.44 -3.99 -6.05
CA LEU A 264 -8.36 -4.66 -5.11
C LEU A 264 -9.25 -3.68 -4.33
N MET A 265 -8.96 -2.38 -4.38
CA MET A 265 -9.70 -1.37 -3.63
C MET A 265 -11.07 -1.11 -4.26
N GLY A 266 -12.11 -1.76 -3.72
CA GLY A 266 -13.52 -1.62 -4.11
C GLY A 266 -13.90 -2.23 -5.46
N TYR A 267 -12.97 -2.37 -6.41
CA TYR A 267 -13.24 -2.92 -7.75
C TYR A 267 -13.83 -4.34 -7.75
N PRO A 268 -13.33 -5.30 -6.96
CA PRO A 268 -13.86 -6.66 -6.98
C PRO A 268 -15.33 -6.72 -6.56
N GLY A 269 -15.71 -6.04 -5.48
CA GLY A 269 -17.09 -5.98 -5.02
C GLY A 269 -18.00 -5.18 -5.96
N ALA A 270 -17.53 -4.01 -6.45
CA ALA A 270 -18.32 -3.14 -7.31
C ALA A 270 -18.74 -3.82 -8.62
N PHE A 271 -17.91 -4.72 -9.15
CA PHE A 271 -18.10 -5.35 -10.46
C PHE A 271 -18.19 -6.88 -10.41
N GLY A 272 -18.34 -7.48 -9.22
CA GLY A 272 -18.54 -8.93 -9.05
C GLY A 272 -17.36 -9.77 -9.57
N ILE A 273 -16.13 -9.34 -9.31
CA ILE A 273 -14.91 -9.98 -9.82
C ILE A 273 -14.40 -10.99 -8.81
N ASP A 274 -14.35 -12.26 -9.19
CA ASP A 274 -13.61 -13.28 -8.44
C ASP A 274 -12.13 -13.23 -8.83
N LEU A 275 -11.24 -12.99 -7.86
CA LEU A 275 -9.78 -12.93 -8.05
C LEU A 275 -9.03 -14.09 -7.37
N SER A 276 -9.75 -15.14 -6.98
CA SER A 276 -9.19 -16.28 -6.24
C SER A 276 -8.03 -16.98 -6.95
N LYS A 277 -8.01 -16.97 -8.30
CA LYS A 277 -6.96 -17.60 -9.13
C LYS A 277 -5.78 -16.68 -9.42
N GLU A 278 -5.95 -15.37 -9.26
CA GLU A 278 -4.96 -14.35 -9.60
C GLU A 278 -4.21 -13.82 -8.38
N LYS A 279 -4.46 -14.37 -7.17
CA LYS A 279 -3.85 -13.95 -5.90
C LYS A 279 -2.33 -13.75 -6.01
N GLY A 280 -1.87 -12.53 -5.70
CA GLY A 280 -0.46 -12.14 -5.74
C GLY A 280 0.13 -11.95 -7.15
N ASN A 281 -0.65 -12.13 -8.22
CA ASN A 281 -0.26 -11.85 -9.61
C ASN A 281 -0.90 -10.53 -10.08
N TRP A 282 -0.25 -9.41 -9.74
CA TRP A 282 -0.74 -8.06 -10.05
C TRP A 282 -1.04 -7.79 -11.53
N PRO A 283 -0.20 -8.20 -12.49
CA PRO A 283 -0.57 -8.06 -13.91
C PRO A 283 -1.86 -8.81 -14.29
N ALA A 284 -2.08 -10.01 -13.75
CA ALA A 284 -3.30 -10.77 -14.00
C ALA A 284 -4.52 -10.14 -13.32
N ILE A 285 -4.37 -9.69 -12.06
CA ILE A 285 -5.39 -8.95 -11.31
C ILE A 285 -5.78 -7.70 -12.11
N LEU A 286 -4.82 -6.86 -12.49
CA LEU A 286 -5.06 -5.60 -13.20
C LEU A 286 -5.80 -5.85 -14.52
N LYS A 287 -5.36 -6.84 -15.32
CA LYS A 287 -6.01 -7.20 -16.58
C LYS A 287 -7.47 -7.64 -16.39
N LYS A 288 -7.74 -8.42 -15.35
CA LYS A 288 -9.10 -8.93 -15.06
C LYS A 288 -10.01 -7.80 -14.55
N VAL A 289 -9.49 -6.94 -13.68
CA VAL A 289 -10.18 -5.74 -13.20
C VAL A 289 -10.47 -4.79 -14.37
N GLU A 290 -9.50 -4.53 -15.23
CA GLU A 290 -9.66 -3.70 -16.42
C GLU A 290 -10.79 -4.21 -17.32
N GLY A 291 -10.83 -5.51 -17.60
CA GLY A 291 -11.90 -6.12 -18.40
C GLY A 291 -13.30 -5.90 -17.79
N ALA A 292 -13.43 -6.07 -16.48
CA ALA A 292 -14.70 -5.86 -15.77
C ALA A 292 -15.12 -4.38 -15.77
N VAL A 293 -14.18 -3.47 -15.50
CA VAL A 293 -14.43 -2.02 -15.53
C VAL A 293 -14.84 -1.54 -16.92
N ILE A 294 -14.16 -2.01 -17.98
CA ILE A 294 -14.53 -1.69 -19.36
C ILE A 294 -15.94 -2.19 -19.67
N LYS A 295 -16.28 -3.42 -19.27
CA LYS A 295 -17.62 -3.99 -19.46
C LYS A 295 -18.70 -3.18 -18.71
N ALA A 296 -18.36 -2.62 -17.56
CA ALA A 296 -19.25 -1.77 -16.76
C ALA A 296 -19.34 -0.32 -17.25
N GLY A 297 -18.65 0.06 -18.34
CA GLY A 297 -18.69 1.41 -18.91
C GLY A 297 -17.61 2.37 -18.40
N GLY A 298 -16.65 1.90 -17.59
CA GLY A 298 -15.57 2.72 -17.03
C GLY A 298 -14.38 2.97 -17.95
N LYS A 299 -14.41 2.49 -19.20
CA LYS A 299 -13.29 2.61 -20.16
C LYS A 299 -12.88 4.07 -20.33
N GLY A 300 -11.64 4.37 -19.99
CA GLY A 300 -11.01 5.67 -20.14
C GLY A 300 -11.43 6.71 -19.11
N ASN A 301 -12.27 6.36 -18.13
CA ASN A 301 -12.81 7.27 -17.12
C ASN A 301 -12.49 6.84 -15.69
N MET A 302 -12.11 5.58 -15.48
CA MET A 302 -11.79 5.01 -14.18
C MET A 302 -10.31 4.59 -14.13
N GLY A 303 -9.64 4.83 -13.01
CA GLY A 303 -8.25 4.47 -12.81
C GLY A 303 -7.91 4.04 -11.39
N THR A 304 -6.66 3.62 -11.22
CA THR A 304 -6.07 3.10 -9.99
C THR A 304 -4.54 3.17 -10.09
N TRP A 305 -3.81 2.52 -9.18
CA TRP A 305 -2.43 2.12 -9.40
C TRP A 305 -2.37 0.67 -9.87
N ALA A 306 -1.44 0.35 -10.77
CA ALA A 306 -1.33 -0.98 -11.38
C ALA A 306 -0.96 -2.07 -10.37
N TYR A 307 -0.21 -1.68 -9.33
CA TYR A 307 0.16 -2.52 -8.19
C TYR A 307 -0.39 -1.88 -6.92
N SER A 308 -0.90 -2.70 -5.99
CA SER A 308 -1.31 -2.21 -4.68
C SER A 308 -0.18 -1.50 -3.98
N TYR A 309 -0.51 -0.34 -3.41
CA TYR A 309 0.40 0.41 -2.56
C TYR A 309 0.91 -0.42 -1.38
N GLY A 310 0.02 -0.98 -0.55
CA GLY A 310 0.41 -1.77 0.63
C GLY A 310 1.28 -2.98 0.26
N TRP A 311 0.85 -3.79 -0.71
CA TRP A 311 1.66 -4.93 -1.16
C TRP A 311 3.06 -4.52 -1.62
N SER A 312 3.14 -3.42 -2.39
CA SER A 312 4.40 -2.92 -2.93
C SER A 312 5.30 -2.39 -1.83
N THR A 313 4.73 -1.73 -0.81
CA THR A 313 5.46 -1.17 0.34
C THR A 313 6.03 -2.27 1.23
N VAL A 314 5.28 -3.33 1.57
CA VAL A 314 5.84 -4.50 2.27
C VAL A 314 7.04 -5.07 1.52
N CYS A 315 6.88 -5.34 0.22
CA CYS A 315 7.93 -5.94 -0.60
C CYS A 315 9.16 -5.02 -0.72
N ALA A 316 8.94 -3.72 -0.97
CA ALA A 316 10.00 -2.75 -1.14
C ALA A 316 10.77 -2.50 0.17
N LEU A 317 10.09 -2.34 1.31
CA LEU A 317 10.74 -2.13 2.61
C LEU A 317 11.53 -3.36 3.07
N THR A 318 10.98 -4.56 2.87
CA THR A 318 11.68 -5.83 3.16
C THR A 318 12.97 -5.92 2.35
N GLU A 319 12.88 -5.69 1.03
CA GLU A 319 14.04 -5.72 0.14
C GLU A 319 15.05 -4.62 0.47
N TYR A 320 14.59 -3.42 0.80
CA TYR A 320 15.44 -2.30 1.14
C TYR A 320 16.22 -2.57 2.44
N GLY A 321 15.56 -3.08 3.47
CA GLY A 321 16.19 -3.45 4.73
C GLY A 321 17.22 -4.57 4.57
N LYS A 322 16.87 -5.58 3.76
CA LYS A 322 17.81 -6.64 3.34
C LYS A 322 19.05 -6.05 2.68
N ARG A 323 18.88 -5.17 1.68
CA ARG A 323 20.00 -4.56 0.95
C ARG A 323 20.84 -3.65 1.83
N ILE A 324 20.24 -2.91 2.76
CA ILE A 324 20.99 -2.10 3.74
C ILE A 324 21.83 -3.00 4.64
N THR A 325 21.25 -4.08 5.17
CA THR A 325 21.95 -5.05 6.02
C THR A 325 23.11 -5.72 5.27
N GLU A 326 22.94 -5.97 3.97
CA GLU A 326 24.00 -6.48 3.07
C GLU A 326 24.97 -5.42 2.57
N LYS A 327 24.83 -4.15 2.99
CA LYS A 327 25.65 -3.01 2.53
C LYS A 327 25.57 -2.74 1.02
N LYS A 328 24.45 -3.12 0.39
CA LYS A 328 24.14 -2.90 -1.04
C LYS A 328 23.19 -1.73 -1.27
N ALA A 329 22.63 -1.14 -0.22
CA ALA A 329 21.82 0.06 -0.24
C ALA A 329 22.17 0.94 0.97
N LYS A 330 21.85 2.23 0.89
CA LYS A 330 22.07 3.19 1.99
C LYS A 330 20.74 3.71 2.52
N LEU A 331 20.54 3.65 3.84
CA LEU A 331 19.37 4.23 4.51
C LEU A 331 19.17 5.70 4.10
N GLY A 332 17.93 6.08 3.77
CA GLY A 332 17.58 7.39 3.24
C GLY A 332 17.93 7.64 1.76
N ASN A 333 18.51 6.69 1.03
CA ASN A 333 18.76 6.85 -0.40
C ASN A 333 17.51 6.49 -1.22
N LEU A 334 16.85 7.50 -1.78
CA LEU A 334 15.62 7.31 -2.57
C LEU A 334 15.84 6.49 -3.84
N LYS A 335 17.01 6.58 -4.48
CA LYS A 335 17.29 5.77 -5.69
C LYS A 335 17.32 4.27 -5.35
N ASP A 336 17.92 3.93 -4.22
CA ASP A 336 17.95 2.54 -3.74
C ASP A 336 16.54 2.08 -3.39
N LEU A 337 15.73 2.94 -2.74
CA LEU A 337 14.33 2.66 -2.45
C LEU A 337 13.49 2.42 -3.72
N TRP A 338 13.60 3.30 -4.73
CA TRP A 338 12.90 3.14 -6.02
C TRP A 338 13.29 1.86 -6.73
N SER A 339 14.56 1.46 -6.64
CA SER A 339 15.00 0.16 -7.19
C SER A 339 14.37 -1.05 -6.49
N CYS A 340 13.98 -0.90 -5.21
CA CYS A 340 13.26 -1.94 -4.47
C CYS A 340 11.79 -1.99 -4.91
N TYR A 341 11.12 -0.85 -5.06
CA TYR A 341 9.78 -0.81 -5.65
C TYR A 341 9.75 -1.39 -7.08
N ALA A 342 10.68 -0.96 -7.94
CA ALA A 342 10.77 -1.39 -9.33
C ALA A 342 11.02 -2.90 -9.49
N LYS A 343 11.72 -3.53 -8.54
CA LYS A 343 11.94 -5.00 -8.53
C LYS A 343 10.61 -5.77 -8.51
N TYR A 344 9.60 -5.26 -7.81
CA TYR A 344 8.32 -5.95 -7.60
C TYR A 344 7.20 -5.44 -8.49
N THR A 345 7.38 -4.29 -9.14
CA THR A 345 6.34 -3.59 -9.90
C THR A 345 6.78 -3.31 -11.34
N PRO A 346 7.13 -4.35 -12.13
CA PRO A 346 7.69 -4.17 -13.46
C PRO A 346 6.76 -3.36 -14.37
N GLY A 347 7.30 -2.31 -14.96
CA GLY A 347 6.56 -1.40 -15.85
C GLY A 347 5.82 -0.26 -15.14
N ALA A 348 5.64 -0.32 -13.82
CA ALA A 348 5.18 0.82 -13.04
C ALA A 348 6.37 1.75 -12.71
N GLN A 349 6.11 3.05 -12.70
CA GLN A 349 7.06 4.05 -12.21
C GLN A 349 6.61 4.52 -10.84
N TRP A 350 7.60 4.81 -9.98
CA TRP A 350 7.41 5.35 -8.64
C TRP A 350 8.19 6.64 -8.49
N ASN A 351 7.62 7.58 -7.76
CA ASN A 351 8.27 8.83 -7.41
C ASN A 351 7.83 9.24 -5.99
N GLY A 352 8.48 10.25 -5.43
CA GLY A 352 8.22 10.68 -4.07
C GLY A 352 9.32 11.57 -3.51
N ALA A 353 9.10 12.05 -2.30
CA ALA A 353 10.03 12.92 -1.61
C ALA A 353 9.93 12.77 -0.10
N PHE A 354 10.96 13.21 0.61
CA PHE A 354 10.89 13.36 2.05
C PHE A 354 9.80 14.36 2.45
N TYR A 355 9.01 14.00 3.45
CA TYR A 355 7.97 14.85 4.00
C TYR A 355 8.58 16.13 4.59
N THR A 356 7.90 17.26 4.35
CA THR A 356 8.22 18.53 5.00
C THR A 356 6.98 19.00 5.73
N ASP A 357 7.12 19.15 7.04
CA ASP A 357 6.07 19.63 7.91
C ASP A 357 5.72 21.08 7.54
N SER A 358 4.45 21.33 7.21
CA SER A 358 4.01 22.64 6.73
C SER A 358 3.93 23.70 7.84
N ASN A 359 3.89 23.30 9.10
CA ASN A 359 3.79 24.20 10.24
C ASN A 359 5.16 24.73 10.66
N THR A 360 6.16 23.86 10.66
CA THR A 360 7.52 24.12 11.14
C THR A 360 8.54 24.33 10.01
N GLY A 361 8.24 23.86 8.79
CA GLY A 361 9.18 23.85 7.66
C GLY A 361 10.27 22.78 7.77
N VAL A 362 10.21 21.91 8.79
CA VAL A 362 11.21 20.86 9.01
C VAL A 362 11.02 19.74 8.00
N LYS A 363 12.09 19.44 7.26
CA LYS A 363 12.17 18.28 6.36
C LYS A 363 12.58 17.03 7.15
N MET A 364 11.66 16.07 7.25
CA MET A 364 11.90 14.80 7.96
C MET A 364 12.76 13.87 7.09
N LYS A 365 14.00 13.62 7.51
CA LYS A 365 14.98 12.84 6.72
C LYS A 365 14.76 11.32 6.76
N ASN A 366 13.81 10.85 7.58
CA ASN A 366 13.42 9.45 7.72
C ASN A 366 11.93 9.21 7.44
N PHE A 367 11.21 10.18 6.85
CA PHE A 367 9.82 9.99 6.41
C PHE A 367 9.70 10.33 4.93
N VAL A 368 9.36 9.35 4.11
CA VAL A 368 9.17 9.52 2.66
C VAL A 368 7.71 9.38 2.30
N LEU A 369 7.23 10.26 1.43
CA LEU A 369 5.96 10.16 0.77
C LEU A 369 6.17 9.60 -0.65
N VAL A 370 5.40 8.60 -1.04
CA VAL A 370 5.57 7.89 -2.33
C VAL A 370 4.27 7.84 -3.13
N TYR A 371 4.41 7.81 -4.45
CA TYR A 371 3.30 7.54 -5.35
C TYR A 371 3.73 6.76 -6.59
N GLN A 372 2.81 5.95 -7.11
CA GLN A 372 2.95 5.25 -8.38
C GLN A 372 2.34 6.10 -9.50
N ASP A 373 2.74 5.84 -10.74
CA ASP A 373 2.03 6.37 -11.90
C ASP A 373 0.58 5.84 -11.96
N THR A 374 -0.39 6.74 -12.07
CA THR A 374 -1.81 6.39 -12.21
C THR A 374 -2.04 5.60 -13.50
N TYR A 375 -2.71 4.46 -13.39
CA TYR A 375 -3.17 3.64 -14.50
C TYR A 375 -4.67 3.89 -14.72
N VAL A 376 -5.05 4.36 -15.91
CA VAL A 376 -6.46 4.53 -16.29
C VAL A 376 -6.86 3.39 -17.22
N PHE A 377 -7.92 2.67 -16.84
CA PHE A 377 -8.40 1.51 -17.57
C PHE A 377 -8.76 1.87 -19.01
N GLY A 378 -8.18 1.16 -19.98
CA GLY A 378 -8.32 1.43 -21.41
C GLY A 378 -7.45 2.56 -21.96
N ARG A 379 -6.64 3.23 -21.12
CA ARG A 379 -5.63 4.24 -21.55
C ARG A 379 -4.20 3.85 -21.15
N GLY A 380 -4.03 3.10 -20.07
CA GLY A 380 -2.73 2.75 -19.50
C GLY A 380 -2.21 3.79 -18.52
N TYR A 381 -0.88 3.82 -18.35
CA TYR A 381 -0.19 4.76 -17.47
C TYR A 381 -0.30 6.22 -17.93
N MET A 382 -0.61 7.11 -17.00
CA MET A 382 -0.89 8.53 -17.27
C MET A 382 0.36 9.43 -17.22
N LYS A 383 1.52 8.87 -16.89
CA LYS A 383 2.81 9.55 -16.71
C LYS A 383 2.77 10.60 -15.61
N ALA A 384 2.04 10.33 -14.53
CA ALA A 384 1.94 11.22 -13.37
C ALA A 384 3.28 11.40 -12.65
N THR A 385 4.17 10.40 -12.70
CA THR A 385 5.53 10.47 -12.14
C THR A 385 6.44 11.46 -12.87
N ASP A 386 6.14 11.79 -14.13
CA ASP A 386 6.91 12.74 -14.95
C ASP A 386 6.41 14.18 -14.76
N VAL A 387 5.29 14.37 -14.07
CA VAL A 387 4.69 15.69 -13.85
C VAL A 387 5.39 16.40 -12.71
N LYS A 388 6.03 17.53 -13.01
CA LYS A 388 6.57 18.43 -11.99
C LYS A 388 5.44 19.15 -11.27
N VAL A 389 5.17 18.77 -10.02
CA VAL A 389 4.19 19.46 -9.16
C VAL A 389 4.71 20.88 -8.86
N PRO A 390 3.91 21.94 -9.11
CA PRO A 390 4.33 23.31 -8.82
C PRO A 390 4.62 23.52 -7.32
N GLU A 391 5.75 24.16 -7.01
CA GLU A 391 6.25 24.32 -5.63
C GLU A 391 5.24 24.97 -4.67
N LYS A 392 4.37 25.84 -5.19
CA LYS A 392 3.32 26.51 -4.42
C LYS A 392 2.40 25.53 -3.70
N PHE A 393 2.13 24.35 -4.27
CA PHE A 393 1.23 23.37 -3.67
C PHE A 393 1.83 22.70 -2.42
N PHE A 394 3.16 22.53 -2.36
CA PHE A 394 3.82 22.01 -1.16
C PHE A 394 3.79 22.98 0.02
N LYS A 395 3.47 24.27 -0.20
CA LYS A 395 3.38 25.29 0.87
C LYS A 395 1.95 25.47 1.40
N ILE A 396 0.97 24.83 0.78
CA ILE A 396 -0.43 24.88 1.23
C ILE A 396 -0.55 24.12 2.55
N LYS A 397 -1.20 24.76 3.52
CA LYS A 397 -1.55 24.19 4.82
C LYS A 397 -2.97 23.62 4.78
N LYS A 398 -3.31 22.86 5.82
CA LYS A 398 -4.66 22.36 6.07
C LYS A 398 -5.72 23.46 5.94
#